data_AF-A0A7W6HAH1-F1
#
_entry.id   AF-A0A7W6HAH1-F1
#
_cell.length_a   1.000
_cell.length_b   1.000
_cell.length_c   1.000
_cell.angle_alpha   90.00
_cell.angle_beta   90.00
_cell.angle_gamma   90.00
#
_symmetry.space_group_name_H-M   'P 1'
#
loop_
_entity.id
_entity.type
_entity.pdbx_description
1 polymer ?
#
loop_
_entity_poly.entity_id
_entity_poly.type
_entity_poly.pdbx_seq_one_letter_code
_entity_poly.pdbx_strand_id
1 'polypeptide(L)' 'MITNSDQRQREAFDEYLAAKALVEQTASFEDARAAGAAWRRFLDLYLPTDRRLGEPAACAVLSVQHPEARP' A
#
# COMPACT_ATOMS: atom_id res chain seq x y z
N MET A 1 11.12 8.73 -24.24
CA MET A 1 10.39 9.81 -23.55
C MET A 1 9.62 9.18 -22.42
N ILE A 2 9.83 9.62 -21.17
CA ILE A 2 9.05 9.16 -20.02
C ILE A 2 7.65 9.79 -20.14
N THR A 3 6.60 8.99 -20.05
CA THR A 3 5.23 9.52 -20.15
C THR A 3 4.82 10.19 -18.83
N ASN A 4 3.84 11.10 -18.87
CA ASN A 4 3.30 11.70 -17.65
C ASN A 4 2.77 10.65 -16.65
N SER A 5 2.29 9.51 -17.16
CA SER A 5 1.85 8.39 -16.32
C SER A 5 3.04 7.73 -15.61
N ASP A 6 4.14 7.50 -16.31
CA ASP A 6 5.36 6.93 -15.73
C ASP A 6 5.95 7.86 -14.65
N GLN A 7 5.89 9.17 -14.86
CA GLN A 7 6.35 10.16 -13.89
C GLN A 7 5.53 10.11 -12.59
N ARG A 8 4.19 10.07 -12.70
CA ARG A 8 3.30 9.97 -11.53
C ARG A 8 3.45 8.64 -10.78
N GLN A 9 3.63 7.54 -11.51
CA GLN A 9 3.92 6.24 -10.91
C GLN A 9 5.26 6.28 -10.15
N ARG A 10 6.27 6.94 -10.72
CA ARG A 10 7.58 7.09 -10.09
C ARG A 10 7.49 7.91 -8.80
N GLU A 11 6.82 9.05 -8.82
CA GLU A 11 6.61 9.90 -7.65
C GLU A 11 5.90 9.14 -6.51
N ALA A 12 4.82 8.41 -6.83
CA ALA A 12 4.12 7.59 -5.85
C ALA A 12 4.99 6.44 -5.28
N PHE A 13 5.89 5.88 -6.10
CA PHE A 13 6.84 4.87 -5.64
C PHE A 13 7.90 5.47 -4.72
N ASP A 14 8.44 6.65 -5.05
CA ASP A 14 9.41 7.34 -4.23
C ASP A 14 8.82 7.76 -2.86
N GLU A 15 7.54 8.16 -2.82
CA GLU A 15 6.80 8.40 -1.56
C GLU A 15 6.71 7.13 -0.69
N TYR A 16 6.41 5.97 -1.31
CA TYR A 16 6.39 4.70 -0.59
C TYR A 16 7.77 4.33 -0.03
N LEU A 17 8.85 4.54 -0.80
CA LEU A 17 10.21 4.27 -0.34
C LEU A 17 10.58 5.14 0.87
N ALA A 18 10.21 6.42 0.86
CA ALA A 18 10.42 7.31 2.00
C ALA A 18 9.64 6.84 3.24
N ALA A 19 8.37 6.46 3.07
CA ALA A 19 7.56 5.94 4.17
C ALA A 19 8.09 4.60 4.71
N LYS A 20 8.53 3.68 3.84
CA LYS A 20 9.15 2.40 4.23
C LYS A 20 10.42 2.62 5.06
N ALA A 21 11.26 3.56 4.64
CA ALA A 21 12.47 3.91 5.38
C ALA A 21 12.16 4.44 6.79
N LEU A 22 11.05 5.17 6.97
CA LEU A 22 10.60 5.61 8.29
C LEU A 22 10.15 4.43 9.16
N VAL A 23 9.38 3.48 8.60
CA VAL A 23 8.96 2.26 9.33
C VAL A 23 10.16 1.46 9.83
N GLU A 24 11.21 1.33 9.00
CA GLU A 24 12.44 0.63 9.38
C GLU A 24 13.20 1.33 10.51
N GLN A 25 13.04 2.65 10.66
CA GLN A 25 13.67 3.43 11.72
C GLN A 25 12.84 3.45 13.02
N THR A 26 11.52 3.60 12.91
CA THR A 26 10.64 3.83 14.07
C THR A 26 9.99 2.54 14.59
N ALA A 27 9.85 1.53 13.74
CA ALA A 27 9.02 0.34 13.98
C ALA A 27 7.58 0.68 14.43
N SER A 28 7.09 1.89 14.14
CA SER A 28 5.75 2.35 14.53
C SER A 28 4.69 1.78 13.61
N PHE A 29 3.59 1.32 14.20
CA PHE A 29 2.44 0.85 13.44
C PHE A 29 1.75 1.97 12.64
N GLU A 30 1.81 3.21 13.12
CA GLU A 30 1.26 4.37 12.39
C GLU A 30 2.05 4.64 11.11
N ASP A 31 3.39 4.58 11.19
CA ASP A 31 4.26 4.70 10.02
C ASP A 31 4.04 3.53 9.07
N ALA A 32 3.82 2.31 9.60
CA ALA A 32 3.52 1.15 8.77
C ALA A 32 2.19 1.32 8.00
N ARG A 33 1.19 1.93 8.63
CA ARG A 33 -0.08 2.29 7.98
C ARG A 33 0.13 3.35 6.90
N ALA A 34 0.95 4.37 7.17
CA ALA A 34 1.29 5.41 6.19
C ALA A 34 2.02 4.82 4.96
N ALA A 35 2.99 3.92 5.19
CA ALA A 35 3.68 3.20 4.13
C ALA A 35 2.73 2.32 3.31
N GLY A 36 1.80 1.61 3.95
CA GLY A 36 0.75 0.84 3.28
C GLY A 36 -0.17 1.71 2.41
N ALA A 37 -0.53 2.91 2.87
CA ALA A 37 -1.32 3.85 2.10
C ALA A 37 -0.56 4.38 0.87
N ALA A 38 0.73 4.71 1.01
CA ALA A 38 1.59 5.11 -0.11
C ALA A 38 1.74 3.97 -1.14
N TRP A 39 1.96 2.74 -0.67
CA TRP A 39 2.06 1.57 -1.53
C TRP A 39 0.77 1.33 -2.34
N ARG A 40 -0.40 1.47 -1.70
CA ARG A 40 -1.69 1.38 -2.38
C ARG A 40 -1.81 2.42 -3.50
N ARG A 41 -1.47 3.69 -3.23
CA ARG A 41 -1.52 4.75 -4.25
C ARG A 41 -0.65 4.44 -5.45
N PHE A 42 0.56 3.93 -5.21
CA PHE A 42 1.43 3.46 -6.29
C PHE A 42 0.76 2.35 -7.12
N LEU A 43 0.20 1.33 -6.47
CA LEU A 43 -0.46 0.23 -7.16
C LEU A 43 -1.69 0.69 -7.97
N ASP A 44 -2.47 1.65 -7.47
CA ASP A 44 -3.61 2.19 -8.21
C ASP A 44 -3.19 2.96 -9.48
N LEU A 45 -1.99 3.57 -9.48
CA LEU A 45 -1.42 4.22 -10.66
C LEU A 45 -0.71 3.25 -11.61
N TYR A 46 -0.08 2.21 -11.06
CA TYR A 46 0.71 1.24 -11.81
C TYR A 46 -0.14 0.18 -12.49
N LEU A 47 -1.19 -0.29 -11.81
CA LEU A 47 -2.06 -1.34 -12.32
C LEU A 47 -3.06 -0.78 -13.36
N PRO A 48 -3.42 -1.59 -14.37
CA PRO A 48 -4.50 -1.25 -15.27
C PRO A 48 -5.82 -1.16 -14.50
N THR A 49 -6.78 -0.40 -15.06
CA THR A 49 -7.98 0.05 -14.31
C THR A 49 -8.83 -1.11 -13.78
N ASP A 50 -8.86 -2.23 -14.51
CA ASP A 50 -9.55 -3.48 -14.14
C ASP A 50 -8.92 -4.21 -12.93
N ARG A 51 -7.70 -3.83 -12.53
CA ARG A 51 -6.94 -4.46 -11.44
C ARG A 51 -6.62 -3.52 -10.28
N ARG A 52 -7.15 -2.29 -10.30
CA ARG A 52 -6.99 -1.35 -9.20
C ARG A 52 -7.62 -1.90 -7.92
N LEU A 53 -7.09 -1.50 -6.77
CA LEU A 53 -7.51 -2.01 -5.46
C LEU A 53 -8.88 -1.47 -5.01
N GLY A 54 -9.56 -0.68 -5.85
CA GLY A 54 -10.84 -0.03 -5.55
C GLY A 54 -10.71 1.08 -4.51
N GLU A 55 -11.82 1.57 -3.98
CA GLU A 55 -11.78 2.43 -2.78
C GLU A 55 -11.46 1.58 -1.54
N PRO A 56 -10.81 2.14 -0.49
CA PRO A 56 -10.76 1.47 0.78
C PRO A 56 -12.20 1.36 1.27
N ALA A 57 -12.81 0.17 1.14
CA ALA A 57 -13.96 -0.17 1.95
C ALA A 57 -13.50 0.04 3.40
N ALA A 58 -13.97 1.13 4.01
CA ALA A 58 -13.68 1.46 5.39
C ALA A 58 -13.95 0.18 6.19
N CYS A 59 -12.90 -0.40 6.78
CA CYS A 59 -13.02 -1.61 7.59
C CYS A 59 -13.29 -2.95 6.86
N ALA A 60 -12.63 -3.25 5.74
CA ALA A 60 -12.41 -4.67 5.39
C ALA A 60 -11.27 -5.24 6.27
N VAL A 61 -11.54 -5.35 7.57
CA VAL A 61 -10.79 -6.23 8.47
C VAL A 61 -10.99 -7.63 7.91
N LEU A 62 -9.99 -8.13 7.19
CA LEU A 62 -9.87 -9.57 6.93
C LEU A 62 -9.79 -10.21 8.31
N SER A 63 -10.94 -10.72 8.78
CA SER A 63 -10.98 -11.76 9.78
C SER A 63 -10.20 -12.93 9.21
N VAL A 64 -8.89 -12.96 9.46
CA VAL A 64 -8.12 -14.19 9.38
C VAL A 64 -8.73 -15.08 10.45
N GLN A 65 -9.74 -15.85 10.06
CA GLN A 65 -10.25 -16.94 10.86
C GLN A 65 -9.08 -17.91 11.00
N HIS A 66 -8.37 -17.81 12.13
CA HIS A 66 -7.45 -18.85 12.57
C HIS A 66 -8.32 -20.08 12.85
N PRO A 67 -8.23 -21.18 12.09
CA PRO A 67 -8.93 -22.39 12.47
C PRO A 67 -8.28 -22.87 13.77
N GLU A 68 -9.06 -22.83 14.85
CA GLU A 68 -8.64 -23.31 16.16
C GLU A 68 -8.12 -24.74 16.07
N ALA A 69 -6.97 -24.97 16.70
CA ALA A 69 -6.45 -26.29 16.99
C ALA A 69 -7.54 -27.10 17.71
N ARG A 70 -8.01 -28.15 17.07
CA ARG A 70 -8.92 -29.12 17.68
C ARG A 70 -8.10 -30.07 18.57
N PRO A 71 -8.57 -30.38 19.79
CA PRO A 71 -7.89 -31.26 20.74
C PRO A 71 -7.75 -32.70 20.26
#